data_AF-A0A0E3Z683-F1
#
_entry.id   AF-A0A0E3Z683-F1
#
_cell.length_a   1.000
_cell.length_b   1.000
_cell.length_c   1.000
_cell.angle_alpha   90.00
_cell.angle_beta   90.00
_cell.angle_gamma   90.00
#
_symmetry.space_group_name_H-M   'P 1'
#
loop_
_entity.id
_entity.type
_entity.pdbx_description
1 polymer ?
#
loop_
_entity_poly.entity_id
_entity_poly.type
_entity_poly.pdbx_seq_one_letter_code
_entity_poly.pdbx_strand_id
1 'polypeptide(L)'
;YDTLVSIGGIQSNQTRQVAAVAAHLGMKCVLVQENWVNYSDALYDRVGNIEMSRIMGADVRLDSAGFDIGIRPSWEKAMADVVESGGKPFPIPAGCSEHPFGGLGFVRFADEVRQQEEELGFKFDYIVVCSVTGSTHAGMLVGFAADGRSQRVIGIDASAKPEKTREQVLRIAQNTAKLVELGREITADDVVLDTRYAYPEYGLPNDGTLEA
;
A
#
# COMPACT_ATOMS: atom_id res chain seq x y z
N TYR A 1 0.18 -10.29 -19.93
CA TYR A 1 -0.97 -10.03 -19.07
C TYR A 1 -1.87 -9.09 -19.83
N ASP A 2 -3.19 -9.20 -19.71
CA ASP A 2 -4.15 -8.32 -20.39
C ASP A 2 -5.11 -7.61 -19.41
N THR A 3 -5.13 -8.05 -18.16
CA THR A 3 -6.05 -7.58 -17.12
C THR A 3 -5.28 -7.34 -15.82
N LEU A 4 -5.41 -6.17 -15.22
CA LEU A 4 -4.90 -5.93 -13.86
C LEU A 4 -5.97 -6.32 -12.84
N VAL A 5 -5.61 -7.12 -11.83
CA VAL A 5 -6.55 -7.55 -10.78
C VAL A 5 -6.01 -7.12 -9.42
N SER A 6 -6.78 -6.30 -8.70
CA SER A 6 -6.38 -5.81 -7.38
C SER A 6 -7.53 -5.82 -6.38
N ILE A 7 -7.22 -5.49 -5.13
CA ILE A 7 -8.13 -5.56 -4.00
C ILE A 7 -7.93 -4.38 -3.03
N GLY A 8 -9.01 -3.97 -2.36
CA GLY A 8 -8.96 -2.95 -1.33
C GLY A 8 -10.28 -2.78 -0.58
N GLY A 9 -10.31 -1.88 0.40
CA GLY A 9 -11.57 -1.38 0.95
C GLY A 9 -12.39 -0.61 -0.08
N ILE A 10 -13.67 -0.34 0.20
CA ILE A 10 -14.57 0.48 -0.66
C ILE A 10 -13.89 1.77 -1.13
N GLN A 11 -13.34 2.57 -0.22
CA GLN A 11 -12.63 3.82 -0.55
C GLN A 11 -11.14 3.65 -0.86
N SER A 12 -10.71 2.47 -1.33
CA SER A 12 -9.30 2.18 -1.56
C SER A 12 -8.65 3.06 -2.64
N ASN A 13 -7.68 3.88 -2.20
CA ASN A 13 -6.80 4.65 -3.08
C ASN A 13 -6.01 3.75 -4.06
N GLN A 14 -5.62 2.55 -3.61
CA GLN A 14 -4.88 1.59 -4.41
C GLN A 14 -5.70 1.16 -5.62
N THR A 15 -6.93 0.69 -5.40
CA THR A 15 -7.79 0.17 -6.49
C THR A 15 -8.07 1.23 -7.54
N ARG A 16 -8.30 2.48 -7.13
CA ARG A 16 -8.47 3.62 -8.03
C ARG A 16 -7.24 3.89 -8.89
N GLN A 17 -6.04 3.82 -8.32
CA GLN A 17 -4.80 3.96 -9.10
C GLN A 17 -4.58 2.80 -10.07
N VAL A 18 -4.90 1.57 -9.66
CA VAL A 18 -4.83 0.40 -10.54
C VAL A 18 -5.77 0.54 -11.74
N ALA A 19 -7.01 1.02 -11.52
CA ALA A 19 -7.95 1.31 -12.62
C ALA A 19 -7.40 2.36 -13.59
N ALA A 20 -6.83 3.45 -13.07
CA ALA A 20 -6.22 4.49 -13.90
C ALA A 20 -5.06 3.95 -14.75
N VAL A 21 -4.16 3.18 -14.14
CA VAL A 21 -3.02 2.57 -14.83
C VAL A 21 -3.48 1.56 -15.87
N ALA A 22 -4.48 0.73 -15.56
CA ALA A 22 -5.05 -0.21 -16.52
C ALA A 22 -5.61 0.51 -17.74
N ALA A 23 -6.45 1.54 -17.54
CA ALA A 23 -7.02 2.32 -18.61
C ALA A 23 -5.94 3.01 -19.47
N HIS A 24 -4.93 3.59 -18.84
CA HIS A 24 -3.80 4.22 -19.53
C HIS A 24 -3.01 3.23 -20.39
N LEU A 25 -2.78 2.01 -19.90
CA LEU A 25 -2.06 0.95 -20.61
C LEU A 25 -2.94 0.20 -21.63
N GLY A 26 -4.23 0.53 -21.75
CA GLY A 26 -5.17 -0.21 -22.61
C GLY A 26 -5.45 -1.63 -22.11
N MET A 27 -5.30 -1.90 -20.81
CA MET A 27 -5.57 -3.17 -20.17
C MET A 27 -6.96 -3.18 -19.54
N LYS A 28 -7.56 -4.37 -19.40
CA LYS A 28 -8.76 -4.55 -18.57
C LYS A 28 -8.41 -4.37 -17.09
N CYS A 29 -9.40 -4.09 -16.25
CA CYS A 29 -9.21 -3.99 -14.81
C CYS A 29 -10.36 -4.66 -14.06
N VAL A 30 -10.02 -5.53 -13.10
CA VAL A 30 -10.97 -6.11 -12.14
C VAL A 30 -10.53 -5.70 -10.74
N LEU A 31 -11.47 -5.16 -9.96
CA LEU A 31 -11.22 -4.69 -8.61
C LEU A 31 -12.17 -5.40 -7.65
N VAL A 32 -11.61 -6.08 -6.65
CA VAL A 32 -12.38 -6.59 -5.51
C VAL A 32 -12.38 -5.52 -4.43
N GLN A 33 -13.56 -5.05 -4.06
CA GLN A 33 -13.71 -4.04 -3.02
C GLN A 33 -14.55 -4.56 -1.86
N GLU A 34 -13.99 -4.50 -0.66
CA GLU A 34 -14.53 -5.13 0.54
C GLU A 34 -14.86 -4.08 1.61
N ASN A 35 -15.77 -4.39 2.55
CA ASN A 35 -16.07 -3.48 3.64
C ASN A 35 -15.05 -3.60 4.77
N TRP A 36 -13.92 -2.90 4.62
CA TRP A 36 -12.81 -2.93 5.57
C TRP A 36 -12.97 -1.99 6.77
N VAL A 37 -14.00 -1.16 6.79
CA VAL A 37 -14.15 -0.14 7.83
C VAL A 37 -15.50 -0.36 8.50
N ASN A 38 -15.55 -0.30 9.83
CA ASN A 38 -16.79 -0.26 10.58
C ASN A 38 -17.45 1.12 10.48
N TYR A 39 -17.74 1.53 9.25
CA TYR A 39 -18.32 2.81 8.89
C TYR A 39 -19.47 2.60 7.92
N SER A 40 -20.55 3.34 8.14
CA SER A 40 -21.72 3.31 7.27
C SER A 40 -22.11 4.74 6.94
N ASP A 41 -21.88 5.12 5.69
CA ASP A 41 -22.40 6.34 5.09
C ASP A 41 -23.21 5.98 3.84
N ALA A 42 -24.28 6.72 3.58
CA ALA A 42 -25.25 6.42 2.53
C ALA A 42 -24.64 6.45 1.12
N LEU A 43 -23.51 7.12 0.94
CA LEU A 43 -22.83 7.33 -0.32
C LEU A 43 -21.43 6.69 -0.35
N TYR A 44 -21.02 5.99 0.70
CA TYR A 44 -19.66 5.48 0.85
C TYR A 44 -19.18 4.62 -0.32
N ASP A 45 -20.08 3.86 -0.94
CA ASP A 45 -19.83 3.01 -2.10
C ASP A 45 -20.16 3.66 -3.45
N ARG A 46 -20.40 4.98 -3.48
CA ARG A 46 -20.85 5.73 -4.67
C ARG A 46 -20.09 7.01 -4.95
N VAL A 47 -19.23 7.46 -4.04
CA VAL A 47 -18.44 8.70 -4.21
C VAL A 47 -16.94 8.46 -4.11
N GLY A 48 -16.14 9.36 -4.66
CA GLY A 48 -14.69 9.39 -4.42
C GLY A 48 -13.95 8.25 -5.13
N ASN A 49 -13.15 7.45 -4.40
CA ASN A 49 -12.25 6.48 -5.03
C ASN A 49 -12.98 5.40 -5.83
N ILE A 50 -14.06 4.84 -5.29
CA ILE A 50 -14.84 3.81 -5.99
C ILE A 50 -15.54 4.37 -7.23
N GLU A 51 -16.06 5.59 -7.15
CA GLU A 51 -16.68 6.31 -8.26
C GLU A 51 -15.70 6.47 -9.42
N MET A 52 -14.50 6.99 -9.12
CA MET A 52 -13.43 7.14 -10.12
C MET A 52 -13.05 5.81 -10.78
N SER A 53 -12.93 4.72 -10.01
CA SER A 53 -12.64 3.38 -10.55
C SER A 53 -13.69 2.94 -11.58
N ARG A 54 -14.98 3.18 -11.30
CA ARG A 54 -16.08 2.85 -12.24
C ARG A 54 -16.04 3.75 -13.48
N ILE A 55 -15.81 5.06 -13.32
CA ILE A 55 -15.68 6.01 -14.43
C ILE A 55 -14.55 5.59 -15.38
N MET A 56 -13.43 5.09 -14.83
CA MET A 56 -12.29 4.60 -15.62
C MET A 56 -12.51 3.22 -16.25
N GLY A 57 -13.70 2.63 -16.10
CA GLY A 57 -14.10 1.40 -16.78
C GLY A 57 -13.62 0.10 -16.12
N ALA A 58 -13.23 0.14 -14.84
CA ALA A 58 -12.92 -1.09 -14.11
C ALA A 58 -14.18 -1.89 -13.76
N ASP A 59 -14.07 -3.22 -13.80
CA ASP A 59 -15.06 -4.15 -13.22
C ASP A 59 -14.91 -4.13 -11.69
N VAL A 60 -15.71 -3.29 -11.03
CA VAL A 60 -15.70 -3.12 -9.57
C VAL A 60 -16.70 -4.07 -8.91
N ARG A 61 -16.17 -5.05 -8.17
CA ARG A 61 -16.94 -6.09 -7.49
C ARG A 61 -16.97 -5.81 -5.99
N LEU A 62 -18.13 -5.47 -5.46
CA LEU A 62 -18.33 -5.30 -4.03
C LEU A 62 -18.52 -6.67 -3.37
N ASP A 63 -17.69 -6.96 -2.38
CA ASP A 63 -17.72 -8.17 -1.56
C ASP A 63 -17.98 -7.80 -0.08
N SER A 64 -18.81 -8.59 0.60
CA SER A 64 -19.21 -8.31 1.99
C SER A 64 -18.16 -8.69 3.04
N ALA A 65 -17.02 -9.25 2.64
CA ALA A 65 -15.97 -9.66 3.57
C ALA A 65 -15.29 -8.46 4.29
N GLY A 66 -14.81 -8.66 5.52
CA GLY A 66 -14.24 -7.61 6.40
C GLY A 66 -12.72 -7.38 6.26
N PHE A 67 -12.11 -6.47 7.03
CA PHE A 67 -10.69 -6.06 6.85
C PHE A 67 -9.63 -7.13 7.16
N ASP A 68 -8.73 -7.38 6.20
CA ASP A 68 -7.44 -8.08 6.40
C ASP A 68 -6.37 -7.54 5.43
N ILE A 69 -5.09 -7.67 5.79
CA ILE A 69 -3.93 -7.16 5.01
C ILE A 69 -3.26 -8.24 4.14
N GLY A 70 -3.66 -9.51 4.26
CA GLY A 70 -3.15 -10.65 3.52
C GLY A 70 -3.92 -10.98 2.23
N ILE A 71 -3.65 -12.18 1.68
CA ILE A 71 -4.32 -12.69 0.46
C ILE A 71 -5.77 -13.10 0.78
N ARG A 72 -6.70 -12.75 -0.12
CA ARG A 72 -8.15 -12.89 0.09
C ARG A 72 -8.75 -13.91 -0.90
N PRO A 73 -9.66 -14.81 -0.47
CA PRO A 73 -10.32 -15.76 -1.38
C PRO A 73 -11.12 -15.09 -2.51
N SER A 74 -11.71 -13.93 -2.23
CA SER A 74 -12.43 -13.08 -3.19
C SER A 74 -11.51 -12.62 -4.33
N TRP A 75 -10.25 -12.31 -4.02
CA TRP A 75 -9.22 -11.94 -5.00
C TRP A 75 -8.76 -13.14 -5.84
N GLU A 76 -8.57 -14.31 -5.23
CA GLU A 76 -8.25 -15.54 -5.96
C GLU A 76 -9.36 -15.93 -6.94
N LYS A 77 -10.63 -15.79 -6.52
CA LYS A 77 -11.78 -15.99 -7.40
C LYS A 77 -11.78 -14.99 -8.56
N ALA A 78 -11.55 -13.70 -8.30
CA ALA A 78 -11.49 -12.70 -9.36
C ALA A 78 -10.38 -13.01 -10.39
N MET A 79 -9.23 -13.50 -9.93
CA MET A 79 -8.17 -14.00 -10.82
C MET A 79 -8.63 -15.20 -11.66
N ALA A 80 -9.29 -16.17 -11.03
CA ALA A 80 -9.81 -17.36 -11.72
C ALA A 80 -10.86 -17.00 -12.79
N ASP A 81 -11.79 -16.10 -12.48
CA ASP A 81 -12.83 -15.64 -13.42
C ASP A 81 -12.22 -15.00 -14.67
N VAL A 82 -11.12 -14.25 -14.52
CA VAL A 82 -10.40 -13.68 -15.68
C VAL A 82 -9.83 -14.80 -16.55
N VAL A 83 -9.21 -15.82 -15.96
CA VAL A 83 -8.67 -16.98 -16.69
C VAL A 83 -9.79 -17.75 -17.40
N GLU A 84 -10.92 -17.99 -16.74
CA GLU A 84 -12.07 -18.69 -17.30
C GLU A 84 -12.68 -17.94 -18.50
N SER A 85 -12.68 -16.60 -18.45
CA SER A 85 -13.09 -15.74 -19.56
C SER A 85 -12.06 -15.64 -20.71
N GLY A 86 -10.95 -16.38 -20.63
CA GLY A 86 -9.89 -16.42 -21.64
C GLY A 86 -8.83 -15.33 -21.50
N GLY A 87 -8.81 -14.58 -20.40
CA GLY A 87 -7.83 -13.53 -20.13
C GLY A 87 -6.58 -14.03 -19.41
N LYS A 88 -5.60 -13.13 -19.23
CA LYS A 88 -4.36 -13.38 -18.49
C LYS A 88 -4.17 -12.32 -17.38
N PRO A 89 -4.63 -12.59 -16.15
CA PRO A 89 -4.64 -11.61 -15.08
C PRO A 89 -3.26 -11.37 -14.48
N PHE A 90 -2.93 -10.11 -14.18
CA PHE A 90 -1.75 -9.71 -13.42
C PHE A 90 -2.14 -9.45 -11.96
N PRO A 91 -1.58 -10.21 -11.01
CA PRO A 91 -1.93 -10.10 -9.59
C PRO A 91 -1.31 -8.85 -8.94
N ILE A 92 -2.14 -7.98 -8.37
CA ILE A 92 -1.70 -6.82 -7.59
C ILE A 92 -2.31 -6.89 -6.18
N PRO A 93 -1.56 -7.30 -5.14
CA PRO A 93 -2.07 -7.44 -3.78
C PRO A 93 -2.44 -6.08 -3.15
N ALA A 94 -3.10 -6.12 -1.99
CA ALA A 94 -3.48 -4.93 -1.23
C ALA A 94 -2.28 -3.97 -1.04
N GLY A 95 -2.45 -2.72 -1.46
CA GLY A 95 -1.42 -1.67 -1.39
C GLY A 95 -0.13 -1.96 -2.17
N CYS A 96 -0.14 -2.91 -3.12
CA CYS A 96 1.05 -3.48 -3.78
C CYS A 96 2.05 -4.16 -2.83
N SER A 97 1.74 -4.29 -1.54
CA SER A 97 2.82 -4.43 -0.55
C SER A 97 3.46 -5.81 -0.48
N GLU A 98 2.66 -6.87 -0.55
CA GLU A 98 3.14 -8.26 -0.59
C GLU A 98 3.58 -8.69 -2.00
N HIS A 99 3.71 -7.75 -2.94
CA HIS A 99 4.26 -8.05 -4.26
C HIS A 99 5.81 -8.10 -4.17
N PRO A 100 6.50 -9.01 -4.87
CA PRO A 100 7.96 -9.08 -4.85
C PRO A 100 8.65 -7.73 -5.13
N PHE A 101 8.10 -6.93 -6.03
CA PHE A 101 8.63 -5.59 -6.38
C PHE A 101 7.98 -4.43 -5.61
N GLY A 102 7.12 -4.71 -4.62
CA GLY A 102 6.28 -3.72 -3.94
C GLY A 102 7.05 -2.62 -3.20
N GLY A 103 8.27 -2.91 -2.73
CA GLY A 103 9.14 -1.95 -2.03
C GLY A 103 10.03 -1.11 -2.94
N LEU A 104 10.26 -1.51 -4.20
CA LEU A 104 11.26 -0.88 -5.06
C LEU A 104 10.98 0.59 -5.35
N GLY A 105 9.70 0.97 -5.49
CA GLY A 105 9.32 2.36 -5.73
C GLY A 105 9.82 3.30 -4.64
N PHE A 106 9.77 2.87 -3.38
CA PHE A 106 10.18 3.69 -2.24
C PHE A 106 11.66 3.52 -1.86
N VAL A 107 12.35 2.52 -2.40
CA VAL A 107 13.84 2.55 -2.43
C VAL A 107 14.29 3.72 -3.30
N ARG A 108 13.73 3.83 -4.51
CA ARG A 108 14.01 4.95 -5.41
C ARG A 108 13.58 6.30 -4.83
N PHE A 109 12.53 6.35 -4.02
CA PHE A 109 12.17 7.55 -3.28
C PHE A 109 13.35 8.07 -2.44
N ALA A 110 14.08 7.20 -1.74
CA ALA A 110 15.24 7.62 -0.95
C ALA A 110 16.39 8.15 -1.83
N ASP A 111 16.59 7.57 -3.04
CA ASP A 111 17.53 8.12 -4.02
C ASP A 111 17.13 9.52 -4.48
N GLU A 112 15.83 9.71 -4.74
CA GLU A 112 15.27 11.01 -5.13
C GLU A 112 15.45 12.05 -4.02
N VAL A 113 15.19 11.69 -2.76
CA VAL A 113 15.43 12.57 -1.61
C VAL A 113 16.91 12.93 -1.51
N ARG A 114 17.84 11.99 -1.65
CA ARG A 114 19.28 12.30 -1.62
C ARG A 114 19.68 13.31 -2.70
N GLN A 115 19.18 13.14 -3.92
CA GLN A 115 19.43 14.07 -5.01
C GLN A 115 18.88 15.47 -4.67
N GLN A 116 17.66 15.54 -4.15
CA GLN A 116 17.05 16.80 -3.75
C GLN A 116 17.79 17.47 -2.58
N GLU A 117 18.28 16.70 -1.60
CA GLU A 117 19.10 17.20 -0.49
C GLU A 117 20.42 17.83 -0.98
N GLU A 118 21.05 17.23 -2.00
CA GLU A 118 22.25 17.79 -2.64
C GLU A 118 21.94 19.11 -3.36
N GLU A 119 20.86 19.14 -4.15
CA GLU A 119 20.41 20.33 -4.88
C GLU A 119 20.01 21.49 -3.94
N LEU A 120 19.41 21.17 -2.79
CA LEU A 120 18.96 22.14 -1.80
C LEU A 120 20.08 22.59 -0.83
N GLY A 121 21.17 21.84 -0.72
CA GLY A 121 22.28 22.14 0.18
C GLY A 121 21.98 21.86 1.67
N PHE A 122 20.95 21.07 1.98
CA PHE A 122 20.65 20.61 3.34
C PHE A 122 20.06 19.20 3.34
N LYS A 123 20.08 18.55 4.52
CA LYS A 123 19.52 17.21 4.71
C LYS A 123 18.29 17.25 5.60
N PHE A 124 17.34 16.36 5.34
CA PHE A 124 16.25 16.09 6.24
C PHE A 124 16.73 15.15 7.36
N ASP A 125 16.47 15.55 8.60
CA ASP A 125 16.83 14.75 9.78
C ASP A 125 15.92 13.54 9.97
N TYR A 126 14.64 13.66 9.58
CA TYR A 126 13.61 12.64 9.72
C TYR A 126 12.63 12.68 8.56
N ILE A 127 11.97 11.54 8.33
CA ILE A 127 10.87 11.39 7.38
C ILE A 127 9.70 10.75 8.12
N VAL A 128 8.52 11.35 8.03
CA VAL A 128 7.31 10.82 8.65
C VAL A 128 6.43 10.20 7.57
N VAL A 129 5.95 8.97 7.79
CA VAL A 129 5.18 8.24 6.77
C VAL A 129 4.07 7.39 7.36
N CYS A 130 2.85 7.53 6.83
CA CYS A 130 1.72 6.67 7.20
C CYS A 130 1.97 5.22 6.76
N SER A 131 1.68 4.25 7.64
CA SER A 131 1.92 2.82 7.42
C SER A 131 0.68 1.99 7.71
N VAL A 132 0.28 1.16 6.74
CA VAL A 132 -0.78 0.14 6.89
C VAL A 132 -0.30 -1.19 6.32
N THR A 133 -0.24 -1.31 4.98
CA THR A 133 0.21 -2.53 4.27
C THR A 133 1.74 -2.62 4.11
N GLY A 134 2.45 -1.51 4.30
CA GLY A 134 3.85 -1.52 4.70
C GLY A 134 4.91 -1.30 3.62
N SER A 135 4.68 -1.57 2.33
CA SER A 135 5.77 -1.49 1.33
C SER A 135 6.32 -0.09 1.09
N THR A 136 5.51 0.95 1.30
CA THR A 136 5.98 2.34 1.30
C THR A 136 7.06 2.56 2.36
N HIS A 137 6.74 2.26 3.62
CA HIS A 137 7.67 2.39 4.73
C HIS A 137 8.87 1.45 4.56
N ALA A 138 8.64 0.19 4.19
CA ALA A 138 9.70 -0.78 3.95
C ALA A 138 10.69 -0.36 2.85
N GLY A 139 10.20 0.17 1.73
CA GLY A 139 11.04 0.68 0.66
C GLY A 139 11.88 1.88 1.11
N MET A 140 11.28 2.81 1.87
CA MET A 140 12.02 3.92 2.47
C MET A 140 13.11 3.42 3.42
N LEU A 141 12.80 2.47 4.31
CA LEU A 141 13.78 1.88 5.23
C LEU A 141 14.98 1.32 4.49
N VAL A 142 14.75 0.53 3.43
CA VAL A 142 15.82 -0.03 2.60
C VAL A 142 16.60 1.07 1.88
N GLY A 143 15.92 2.03 1.29
CA GLY A 143 16.55 3.12 0.55
C GLY A 143 17.40 4.04 1.44
N PHE A 144 16.96 4.34 2.67
CA PHE A 144 17.72 5.13 3.65
C PHE A 144 18.72 4.31 4.46
N ALA A 145 18.62 2.97 4.48
CA ALA A 145 19.66 2.14 5.05
C ALA A 145 21.00 2.29 4.31
N ALA A 146 20.98 2.64 3.02
CA ALA A 146 22.16 2.86 2.19
C ALA A 146 23.05 4.02 2.66
N ASP A 147 22.48 5.00 3.37
CA ASP A 147 23.21 6.14 3.94
C ASP A 147 23.09 6.23 5.48
N GLY A 148 22.71 5.11 6.11
CA GLY A 148 22.67 4.97 7.58
C GLY A 148 21.48 5.67 8.26
N ARG A 149 20.42 5.99 7.52
CA ARG A 149 19.24 6.72 8.01
C ARG A 149 17.96 5.89 8.11
N SER A 150 18.03 4.55 8.05
CA SER A 150 16.84 3.69 8.20
C SER A 150 15.97 4.07 9.41
N GLN A 151 16.57 4.23 10.59
CA GLN A 151 15.89 4.62 11.83
C GLN A 151 15.36 6.07 11.86
N ARG A 152 15.65 6.88 10.83
CA ARG A 152 15.10 8.24 10.67
C ARG A 152 13.77 8.24 9.94
N VAL A 153 13.36 7.11 9.37
CA VAL A 153 12.03 6.92 8.81
C VAL A 153 11.08 6.54 9.95
N ILE A 154 10.23 7.48 10.32
CA ILE A 154 9.25 7.36 11.39
C ILE A 154 7.92 6.95 10.77
N GLY A 155 7.63 5.65 10.80
CA GLY A 155 6.32 5.14 10.42
C GLY A 155 5.27 5.55 11.46
N ILE A 156 4.11 6.02 11.00
CA ILE A 156 2.92 6.22 11.83
C ILE A 156 1.89 5.16 11.43
N ASP A 157 1.54 4.27 12.36
CA ASP A 157 0.51 3.27 12.11
C ASP A 157 -0.85 3.93 11.88
N ALA A 158 -1.57 3.45 10.87
CA ALA A 158 -2.96 3.78 10.62
C ALA A 158 -3.83 2.52 10.43
N SER A 159 -3.29 1.35 10.77
CA SER A 159 -4.00 0.06 10.66
C SER A 159 -4.81 -0.29 11.91
N ALA A 160 -4.47 0.31 13.06
CA ALA A 160 -4.90 -0.12 14.39
C ALA A 160 -4.55 -1.59 14.72
N LYS A 161 -3.58 -2.17 13.99
CA LYS A 161 -3.05 -3.54 14.15
C LYS A 161 -1.51 -3.50 14.09
N PRO A 162 -0.86 -2.75 15.00
CA PRO A 162 0.53 -2.34 14.83
C PRO A 162 1.53 -3.51 14.79
N GLU A 163 1.26 -4.62 15.47
CA GLU A 163 2.11 -5.81 15.45
C GLU A 163 2.17 -6.40 14.04
N LYS A 164 1.00 -6.59 13.40
CA LYS A 164 0.91 -7.10 12.03
C LYS A 164 1.57 -6.15 11.03
N THR A 165 1.34 -4.85 11.16
CA THR A 165 1.96 -3.85 10.29
C THR A 165 3.48 -3.83 10.46
N ARG A 166 4.01 -3.90 11.69
CA ARG A 166 5.45 -3.96 11.96
C ARG A 166 6.09 -5.20 11.36
N GLU A 167 5.50 -6.37 11.57
CA GLU A 167 5.97 -7.64 11.00
C GLU A 167 5.98 -7.61 9.47
N GLN A 168 4.91 -7.07 8.86
CA GLN A 168 4.77 -6.96 7.42
C GLN A 168 5.79 -5.98 6.83
N VAL A 169 6.00 -4.81 7.45
CA VAL A 169 7.05 -3.85 7.06
C VAL A 169 8.42 -4.51 7.11
N LEU A 170 8.76 -5.21 8.20
CA LEU A 170 10.05 -5.89 8.34
C LEU A 170 10.26 -6.95 7.24
N ARG A 171 9.26 -7.82 7.03
CA ARG A 171 9.31 -8.86 5.99
C ARG A 171 9.52 -8.26 4.60
N ILE A 172 8.77 -7.21 4.25
CA ILE A 172 8.89 -6.55 2.94
C ILE A 172 10.26 -5.88 2.80
N ALA A 173 10.76 -5.23 3.86
CA ALA A 173 12.06 -4.56 3.85
C ALA A 173 13.19 -5.57 3.65
N GLN A 174 13.16 -6.72 4.34
CA GLN A 174 14.15 -7.78 4.17
C GLN A 174 14.13 -8.38 2.76
N ASN A 175 12.95 -8.60 2.18
CA ASN A 175 12.83 -9.08 0.80
C ASN A 175 13.35 -8.04 -0.20
N THR A 176 12.99 -6.77 0.00
CA THR A 176 13.41 -5.66 -0.87
C THR A 176 14.93 -5.43 -0.78
N ALA A 177 15.52 -5.49 0.42
CA ALA A 177 16.96 -5.36 0.65
C ALA A 177 17.76 -6.43 -0.11
N LYS A 178 17.24 -7.67 -0.19
CA LYS A 178 17.85 -8.74 -1.00
C LYS A 178 17.78 -8.43 -2.49
N LEU A 179 16.65 -7.91 -2.97
CA LEU A 179 16.46 -7.58 -4.39
C LEU A 179 17.38 -6.46 -4.88
N VAL A 180 17.70 -5.51 -4.02
CA VAL A 180 18.59 -4.37 -4.35
C VAL A 180 20.03 -4.59 -3.90
N GLU A 181 20.36 -5.80 -3.41
CA GLU A 181 21.69 -6.16 -2.93
C GLU A 181 22.26 -5.15 -1.92
N LEU A 182 21.45 -4.72 -0.95
CA LEU A 182 21.75 -3.63 0.00
C LEU A 182 23.11 -3.78 0.72
N GLY A 183 23.62 -5.00 0.85
CA GLY A 183 24.93 -5.28 1.48
C GLY A 183 24.92 -5.25 3.01
N ARG A 184 23.75 -5.02 3.62
CA ARG A 184 23.52 -5.18 5.07
C ARG A 184 22.16 -5.79 5.37
N GLU A 185 22.03 -6.35 6.56
CA GLU A 185 20.76 -6.85 7.07
C GLU A 185 19.87 -5.70 7.55
N ILE A 186 18.56 -5.86 7.34
CA ILE A 186 17.51 -5.06 7.99
C ILE A 186 16.97 -5.87 9.17
N THR A 187 17.03 -5.28 10.36
CA THR A 187 16.56 -5.90 11.60
C THR A 187 15.29 -5.24 12.11
N ALA A 188 14.68 -5.80 13.15
CA ALA A 188 13.52 -5.20 13.80
C ALA A 188 13.81 -3.78 14.35
N ASP A 189 15.06 -3.51 14.75
CA ASP A 189 15.49 -2.22 15.28
C ASP A 189 15.52 -1.11 14.22
N ASP A 190 15.60 -1.47 12.93
CA ASP A 190 15.47 -0.50 11.84
C ASP A 190 14.02 -0.01 11.68
N VAL A 191 13.02 -0.76 12.17
CA VAL A 191 11.60 -0.46 11.96
C VAL A 191 11.04 0.41 13.09
N VAL A 192 11.03 1.72 12.88
CA VAL A 192 10.38 2.68 13.79
C VAL A 192 8.92 2.85 13.39
N LEU A 193 8.00 2.38 14.23
CA LEU A 193 6.55 2.48 14.02
C LEU A 193 5.88 3.02 15.28
N ASP A 194 5.35 4.24 15.19
CA ASP A 194 4.55 4.90 16.21
C ASP A 194 3.09 4.47 16.10
N THR A 195 2.49 4.12 17.24
CA THR A 195 1.14 3.53 17.31
C THR A 195 0.13 4.43 18.01
N ARG A 196 0.55 5.63 18.43
CA ARG A 196 -0.27 6.53 19.27
C ARG A 196 -1.49 7.11 18.56
N TYR A 197 -1.50 7.12 17.23
CA TYR A 197 -2.48 7.87 16.43
C TYR A 197 -3.49 7.00 15.68
N ALA A 198 -3.34 5.67 15.72
CA ALA A 198 -4.13 4.75 14.90
C ALA A 198 -5.56 4.50 15.40
N TYR A 199 -5.86 4.90 16.64
CA TYR A 199 -7.18 4.69 17.24
C TYR A 199 -8.25 5.56 16.55
N PRO A 200 -9.52 5.15 16.54
CA PRO A 200 -10.05 3.93 17.15
C PRO A 200 -9.82 2.66 16.32
N GLU A 201 -9.93 2.75 14.99
CA GLU A 201 -9.82 1.62 14.06
C GLU A 201 -9.36 2.10 12.68
N TYR A 202 -8.90 1.18 11.82
CA TYR A 202 -8.61 1.49 10.43
C TYR A 202 -9.80 2.18 9.74
N GLY A 203 -9.54 3.32 9.11
CA GLY A 203 -10.53 4.08 8.34
C GLY A 203 -11.48 4.94 9.16
N LEU A 204 -11.36 4.95 10.50
CA LEU A 204 -12.11 5.84 11.38
C LEU A 204 -11.17 6.92 11.94
N PRO A 205 -11.47 8.22 11.75
CA PRO A 205 -10.70 9.28 12.37
C PRO A 205 -11.01 9.39 13.88
N ASN A 206 -10.04 9.87 14.66
CA ASN A 206 -10.29 10.43 15.99
C ASN A 206 -10.33 11.97 15.94
N ASP A 207 -10.70 12.63 17.03
CA ASP A 207 -10.78 14.10 17.09
C ASP A 207 -9.45 14.77 16.71
N GLY A 208 -8.31 14.19 17.13
CA GLY A 208 -6.99 14.67 16.73
C GLY A 208 -6.69 14.48 15.25
N THR A 209 -7.25 13.46 14.60
CA THR A 209 -7.19 13.29 13.14
C THR A 209 -7.98 14.38 12.41
N LEU A 210 -9.08 14.86 12.99
CA LEU A 210 -9.92 15.91 12.39
C LEU A 210 -9.33 17.32 12.63
N GLU A 211 -8.59 17.52 13.72
CA GLU A 211 -7.92 18.77 14.04
C GLU A 211 -6.65 19.02 13.19
N ALA A 212 -5.89 17.95 12.90
CA ALA A 212 -4.64 18.00 12.13
C ALA A 212 -4.87 18.28 10.63
#